data_AF-A0AAX1UMM1-F1
#
_entry.id   AF-A0AAX1UMM1-F1
#
_cell.length_a   1.000
_cell.length_b   1.000
_cell.length_c   1.000
_cell.angle_alpha   90.00
_cell.angle_beta   90.00
_cell.angle_gamma   90.00
#
_symmetry.space_group_name_H-M   'P 1'
#
loop_
_entity.id
_entity.type
_entity.pdbx_description
1 polymer ?
#
loop_
_entity_poly.entity_id
_entity_poly.type
_entity_poly.pdbx_seq_one_letter_code
_entity_poly.pdbx_strand_id
1 'polypeptide(L)'
;MGLFTKQAEEVPCTVEVSHQFESLHAHVRFDNGAIVHPGDEVLVHGAPVLAAFGEVVVEERTATITRASGLERLWTRLTGDLGAMELCEFSFSEQVTL
;
A
#
# COMPACT_ATOMS: atom_id res chain seq x y z
N MET A 1 8.88 -9.60 -17.21
CA MET A 1 8.89 -10.48 -16.02
C MET A 1 9.43 -11.85 -16.38
N GLY A 2 10.58 -12.24 -15.83
CA GLY A 2 11.06 -13.62 -15.94
C GLY A 2 10.27 -14.57 -15.03
N LEU A 3 10.38 -15.87 -15.28
CA LEU A 3 9.67 -16.90 -14.51
C LEU A 3 10.05 -16.89 -13.01
N PHE A 4 11.29 -16.48 -12.69
CA PHE A 4 11.84 -16.48 -11.32
C PHE A 4 12.45 -15.14 -10.90
N THR A 5 12.54 -14.16 -11.80
CA THR A 5 13.22 -12.89 -11.53
C THR A 5 12.23 -11.80 -11.17
N LYS A 6 12.42 -11.15 -10.03
CA LYS A 6 11.70 -9.93 -9.64
C LYS A 6 12.28 -8.70 -10.33
N GLN A 7 11.44 -7.72 -10.61
CA GLN A 7 11.86 -6.42 -11.13
C GLN A 7 11.33 -5.35 -10.19
N ALA A 8 12.17 -4.40 -9.82
CA ALA A 8 11.78 -3.26 -9.00
C ALA A 8 11.82 -1.99 -9.87
N GLU A 9 10.85 -1.11 -9.67
CA GLU A 9 10.81 0.19 -10.31
C GLU A 9 10.41 1.27 -9.31
N GLU A 10 10.98 2.46 -9.46
CA GLU A 10 10.63 3.63 -8.66
C GLU A 10 9.56 4.46 -9.37
N VAL A 11 8.54 4.86 -8.63
CA VAL A 11 7.40 5.62 -9.14
C VAL A 11 7.10 6.81 -8.23
N PRO A 12 6.76 7.97 -8.78
CA PRO A 12 6.24 9.08 -7.98
C PRO A 12 4.84 8.71 -7.47
N CYS A 13 4.56 9.05 -6.21
CA CYS A 13 3.25 8.85 -5.61
C CYS A 13 2.85 10.00 -4.69
N THR A 14 1.55 10.19 -4.54
CA THR A 14 0.94 11.07 -3.55
C THR A 14 0.33 10.21 -2.45
N VAL A 15 0.70 10.47 -1.20
CA VAL A 15 0.12 9.83 -0.02
C VAL A 15 -0.83 10.80 0.63
N GLU A 16 -2.05 10.37 0.89
CA GLU A 16 -3.08 11.11 1.62
C GLU A 16 -3.45 10.32 2.87
N VAL A 17 -3.24 10.92 4.04
CA VAL A 17 -3.64 10.36 5.33
C VAL A 17 -4.66 11.29 5.95
N SER A 18 -5.88 10.78 6.12
CA SER A 18 -6.96 11.48 6.79
C SER A 18 -7.20 10.89 8.17
N HIS A 19 -7.29 11.75 9.18
CA HIS A 19 -7.70 11.38 10.53
C HIS A 19 -8.81 12.33 10.98
N GLN A 20 -9.96 12.25 10.32
CA GLN A 20 -11.13 13.07 10.61
C GLN A 20 -12.26 12.24 11.20
N PHE A 21 -13.25 12.91 11.78
CA PHE A 21 -14.45 12.25 12.30
C PHE A 21 -15.21 11.53 11.17
N GLU A 22 -15.28 12.15 10.00
CA GLU A 22 -15.98 11.65 8.82
C GLU A 22 -15.22 10.51 8.12
N SER A 23 -13.88 10.50 8.20
CA SER A 23 -13.06 9.47 7.55
C SER A 23 -11.67 9.31 8.17
N LEU A 24 -11.29 8.05 8.38
CA LEU A 24 -9.96 7.62 8.80
C LEU A 24 -9.38 6.70 7.71
N HIS A 25 -8.41 7.17 6.94
CA HIS A 25 -7.84 6.39 5.83
C HIS A 25 -6.41 6.81 5.48
N ALA A 26 -5.71 5.91 4.77
CA ALA A 26 -4.41 6.17 4.17
C ALA A 26 -4.44 5.70 2.71
N HIS A 27 -4.47 6.65 1.77
CA HIS A 27 -4.51 6.38 0.34
C HIS A 27 -3.18 6.70 -0.31
N VAL A 28 -2.75 5.84 -1.23
CA VAL A 28 -1.57 6.05 -2.07
C VAL A 28 -2.03 6.10 -3.52
N ARG A 29 -1.71 7.20 -4.20
CA ARG A 29 -1.98 7.39 -5.63
C ARG A 29 -0.67 7.46 -6.40
N PHE A 30 -0.50 6.63 -7.42
CA PHE A 30 0.68 6.67 -8.29
C PHE A 30 0.50 7.72 -9.38
N ASP A 31 1.40 8.70 -9.45
CA ASP A 31 1.27 9.88 -10.31
C ASP A 31 1.61 9.60 -11.78
N ASN A 32 2.32 8.50 -12.03
CA ASN A 32 2.67 8.05 -13.38
C ASN A 32 1.67 7.04 -13.97
N GLY A 33 0.56 6.77 -13.29
CA GLY A 33 -0.44 5.79 -13.73
C GLY A 33 0.01 4.34 -13.59
N ALA A 34 1.01 4.05 -12.74
CA ALA A 34 1.43 2.68 -12.47
C ALA A 34 0.27 1.85 -11.90
N ILE A 35 0.03 0.68 -12.49
CA ILE A 35 -0.97 -0.28 -12.04
C ILE A 35 -0.29 -1.34 -11.19
N VAL A 36 -0.80 -1.57 -9.99
CA VAL A 36 -0.36 -2.65 -9.10
C VAL A 36 -1.20 -3.89 -9.39
N HIS A 37 -0.54 -5.05 -9.45
CA HIS A 37 -1.21 -6.33 -9.69
C HIS A 37 -1.04 -7.26 -8.50
N PRO A 38 -1.85 -8.33 -8.39
CA PRO A 38 -1.71 -9.32 -7.33
C PRO A 38 -0.29 -9.88 -7.23
N GLY A 39 0.24 -9.88 -6.01
CA GLY A 39 1.59 -10.31 -5.67
C GLY A 39 2.67 -9.24 -5.82
N ASP A 40 2.37 -8.09 -6.46
CA ASP A 40 3.31 -6.97 -6.48
C ASP A 40 3.35 -6.32 -5.09
N GLU A 41 4.55 -5.93 -4.65
CA GLU A 41 4.78 -5.28 -3.36
C GLU A 41 5.06 -3.79 -3.57
N VAL A 42 4.51 -2.94 -2.71
CA VAL A 42 4.70 -1.48 -2.78
C VAL A 42 5.31 -1.00 -1.47
N LEU A 43 6.45 -0.31 -1.59
CA LEU A 43 7.11 0.37 -0.47
C LEU A 43 7.11 1.87 -0.74
N VAL A 44 6.41 2.65 0.08
CA VAL A 44 6.49 4.12 0.05
C VAL A 44 7.69 4.56 0.87
N HIS A 45 8.56 5.39 0.28
CA HIS A 45 9.76 5.88 0.93
C HIS A 45 9.49 7.12 1.77
N GLY A 46 10.25 7.27 2.85
CA GLY A 46 10.22 8.44 3.72
C GLY A 46 9.91 8.09 5.17
N ALA A 47 9.73 9.14 5.97
CA ALA A 47 9.22 8.99 7.33
C ALA A 47 7.73 8.63 7.31
N PRO A 48 7.19 8.01 8.38
CA PRO A 48 5.76 7.77 8.51
C PRO A 48 4.95 9.06 8.39
N VAL A 49 3.88 9.02 7.59
CA VAL A 49 2.93 10.14 7.46
C VAL A 49 1.91 10.03 8.58
N LEU A 50 1.87 11.04 9.46
CA LEU A 50 0.99 11.07 10.63
C LEU A 50 0.07 12.28 10.56
N ALA A 51 -1.24 12.03 10.58
CA ALA A 51 -2.26 13.07 10.69
C ALA A 51 -2.83 13.09 12.11
N ALA A 52 -2.87 14.28 12.74
CA ALA A 52 -3.56 14.44 14.01
C ALA A 52 -5.08 14.39 13.81
N PHE A 53 -5.84 14.15 14.89
CA PHE A 53 -7.30 14.15 14.80
C PHE A 53 -7.82 15.52 14.32
N GLY A 54 -8.66 15.49 13.28
CA GLY A 54 -9.18 16.67 12.58
C GLY A 54 -8.39 17.07 11.33
N GLU A 55 -7.27 16.41 11.03
CA GLU A 55 -6.38 16.79 9.92
C GLU A 55 -6.40 15.80 8.75
N VAL A 56 -6.04 16.32 7.58
CA VAL A 56 -5.68 15.55 6.39
C VAL A 56 -4.29 16.01 5.94
N VAL A 57 -3.37 15.06 5.84
CA VAL A 57 -1.99 15.30 5.40
C VAL A 57 -1.81 14.70 4.01
N VAL A 58 -1.37 15.53 3.07
CA VAL A 58 -1.08 15.11 1.69
C VAL A 58 0.39 15.38 1.40
N GLU A 59 1.13 14.35 1.01
CA GLU A 59 2.56 14.45 0.71
C GLU A 59 2.91 13.78 -0.61
N GLU A 60 3.75 14.45 -1.40
CA GLU A 60 4.41 13.85 -2.56
C GLU A 60 5.63 13.04 -2.09
N ARG A 61 5.69 11.79 -2.54
CA ARG A 61 6.67 10.78 -2.16
C ARG A 61 7.10 9.97 -3.38
N THR A 62 8.09 9.11 -3.17
CA THR A 62 8.49 8.09 -4.12
C THR A 62 8.16 6.73 -3.53
N ALA A 63 7.65 5.83 -4.35
CA ALA A 63 7.44 4.44 -3.96
C ALA A 63 8.27 3.51 -4.85
N THR A 64 8.71 2.39 -4.32
CA THR A 64 9.24 1.28 -5.10
C THR A 64 8.18 0.21 -5.24
N ILE A 65 7.87 -0.15 -6.48
CA ILE A 65 7.02 -1.30 -6.80
C ILE A 65 7.94 -2.48 -7.15
N THR A 66 7.86 -3.54 -6.36
CA THR A 66 8.53 -4.81 -6.67
C THR A 66 7.52 -5.75 -7.34
N ARG A 67 7.72 -6.01 -8.63
CA ARG A 67 6.86 -6.88 -9.44
C ARG A 67 7.04 -8.34 -9.06
N ALA A 68 5.92 -9.04 -8.85
CA ALA A 68 5.91 -10.48 -8.64
C ALA A 68 6.56 -11.23 -9.80
N SER A 69 7.23 -12.35 -9.52
CA SER A 69 7.65 -13.28 -10.58
C SER A 69 6.43 -13.97 -11.22
N GLY A 70 6.61 -14.56 -12.40
CA GLY A 70 5.53 -15.27 -13.10
C GLY A 70 4.94 -16.42 -12.28
N LEU A 71 5.80 -17.16 -11.55
CA LEU A 71 5.39 -18.25 -10.67
C LEU A 71 4.64 -17.75 -9.43
N GLU A 72 5.16 -16.70 -8.77
CA GLU A 72 4.47 -16.09 -7.61
C GLU A 72 3.10 -15.56 -8.01
N ARG A 73 2.98 -14.85 -9.14
CA ARG A 73 1.69 -14.34 -9.59
C ARG A 73 0.69 -15.46 -9.90
N LEU A 74 1.15 -16.56 -10.50
CA LEU A 74 0.30 -17.73 -10.73
C LEU A 74 -0.12 -18.36 -9.39
N TRP A 75 0.81 -18.50 -8.45
CA TRP A 75 0.52 -19.01 -7.11
C TRP A 75 -0.47 -18.13 -6.36
N THR A 76 -0.26 -16.81 -6.32
CA THR A 76 -1.18 -15.83 -5.71
C THR A 76 -2.56 -15.88 -6.34
N ARG A 77 -2.68 -16.13 -7.65
CA ARG A 77 -4.00 -16.31 -8.30
C ARG A 77 -4.66 -17.63 -7.94
N LEU A 78 -3.90 -18.71 -7.82
CA LEU A 78 -4.42 -20.04 -7.50
C LEU A 78 -4.78 -20.20 -6.01
N THR A 79 -4.04 -19.52 -5.13
CA THR A 79 -4.23 -19.57 -3.67
C THR A 79 -4.94 -18.36 -3.10
N GLY A 80 -5.12 -17.29 -3.88
CA GLY A 80 -5.80 -16.06 -3.46
C GLY A 80 -7.26 -16.29 -3.05
N ASP A 81 -7.93 -17.27 -3.66
CA ASP A 81 -9.30 -17.66 -3.27
C ASP A 81 -9.34 -18.54 -2.01
N LEU A 82 -8.20 -19.10 -1.58
CA LEU A 82 -8.07 -19.97 -0.41
C LEU A 82 -7.57 -19.22 0.83
N GLY A 83 -6.83 -18.13 0.64
CA GLY A 83 -6.48 -17.21 1.70
C GLY A 83 -7.55 -16.15 1.83
N ALA A 84 -8.29 -16.15 2.93
CA ALA A 84 -9.01 -14.96 3.39
C ALA A 84 -7.98 -13.84 3.66
N MET A 85 -7.49 -13.21 2.60
CA MET A 85 -6.75 -11.96 2.65
C MET A 85 -7.82 -10.86 2.67
N GLU A 86 -8.57 -10.80 3.76
CA GLU A 86 -9.32 -9.58 4.07
C GLU A 86 -8.35 -8.40 3.93
N LEU A 87 -8.84 -7.27 3.39
CA LEU A 87 -8.18 -6.00 3.64
C LEU A 87 -8.01 -5.91 5.16
N CYS A 88 -6.79 -6.08 5.67
CA CYS A 88 -6.48 -5.67 7.03
C CYS A 88 -6.48 -4.13 7.02
N GLU A 89 -7.68 -3.56 7.04
CA GLU A 89 -7.90 -2.19 7.47
C GLU A 89 -7.43 -2.18 8.93
N PHE A 90 -6.20 -1.71 9.17
CA PHE A 90 -5.72 -1.52 10.54
C PHE A 90 -6.53 -0.37 11.16
N SER A 91 -7.72 -0.70 11.68
CA SER A 91 -8.39 0.11 12.68
C SER A 91 -7.53 0.08 13.93
N PHE A 92 -6.83 1.16 14.19
CA PHE A 92 -6.09 1.36 15.43
C PHE A 92 -7.09 1.62 16.55
N SER A 93 -7.38 0.62 17.38
CA SER A 93 -7.93 0.87 18.71
C SER A 93 -6.77 1.33 19.59
N GLU A 94 -6.69 2.63 19.89
CA GLU A 94 -5.83 3.11 20.97
C GLU A 94 -6.20 2.38 22.27
N GLN A 95 -5.20 1.82 22.95
CA GLN A 95 -5.35 1.41 24.34
C GLN A 95 -5.11 2.66 25.20
N VAL A 96 -6.18 3.42 25.45
CA VAL A 96 -6.16 4.53 26.41
C VAL A 96 -5.76 3.96 27.77
N THR A 97 -4.55 4.29 28.22
CA THR A 97 -4.15 4.04 29.60
C THR A 97 -4.50 5.31 30.37
N LEU A 98 -5.46 5.19 31.30
CA LEU A 98 -5.91 6.25 32.20
C LEU A 98 -4.81 6.66 33.20
#